data_AF-A0A7X7EF41-F1
#
_entry.id   AF-A0A7X7EF41-F1
#
_cell.length_a   1.000
_cell.length_b   1.000
_cell.length_c   1.000
_cell.angle_alpha   90.00
_cell.angle_beta   90.00
_cell.angle_gamma   90.00
#
_symmetry.space_group_name_H-M   'P 1'
#
loop_
_entity.id
_entity.type
_entity.pdbx_description
1 polymer ?
#
loop_
_entity_poly.entity_id
_entity_poly.type
_entity_poly.pdbx_seq_one_letter_code
_entity_poly.pdbx_strand_id
1 'polypeptide(L)'
;MEANCVRKLLYGRFQPLEALEFDLKCANIHLGLQSNTVFVLASSKRDVFDEQSSHILEACMEFRSEHARFYATNLIKQSYIALIFAESDASQESRTSLIELGNQVVDHVKSVIDCPIHIGIGSSYPGYEGVAASFAEACVAVEQGFFTVERKVIMFEDLRQQKQNNDQEIPTIDHALFIQGLKQANSKLTLQALHNMTQQIQESAEAYHIVQYLCFDILNLLVRTAKNANVDVSQELLKQVCEFTSLPSFEDAMVIVVTNICDQMDDARQKEESQMRTNILDYINNNFTNSQLSLVSIADEFSLTPNFLSRYFKQETGYAYQQYLTMLRMDRIKEMLVTTKMPIKEIILSTGYADIANFMRKFKSLEGLTPGQYREQYSS
;
A
#
# COMPACT_ATOMS: atom_id res chain seq x y z
N MET A 1 -14.49 13.36 40.89
CA MET A 1 -13.27 13.80 41.62
C MET A 1 -12.21 12.70 41.55
N GLU A 2 -12.59 11.46 41.86
CA GLU A 2 -11.77 10.24 41.76
C GLU A 2 -11.08 10.03 40.40
N ALA A 3 -11.83 10.01 39.28
CA ALA A 3 -11.26 9.81 37.94
C ALA A 3 -10.19 10.85 37.54
N ASN A 4 -10.28 12.09 38.04
CA ASN A 4 -9.28 13.12 37.77
C ASN A 4 -7.98 12.86 38.54
N CYS A 5 -8.09 12.36 39.78
CA CYS A 5 -6.94 11.98 40.60
C CYS A 5 -6.21 10.77 40.01
N VAL A 6 -6.96 9.75 39.56
CA VAL A 6 -6.41 8.58 38.86
C VAL A 6 -5.65 9.00 37.60
N ARG A 7 -6.21 9.89 36.77
CA ARG A 7 -5.49 10.39 35.57
C ARG A 7 -4.22 11.16 35.93
N LYS A 8 -4.23 12.01 36.97
CA LYS A 8 -3.03 12.72 37.42
C LYS A 8 -1.93 11.74 37.84
N LEU A 9 -2.28 10.65 38.53
CA LEU A 9 -1.36 9.58 38.91
C LEU A 9 -0.75 8.87 37.69
N LEU A 10 -1.59 8.43 36.75
CA LEU A 10 -1.13 7.74 35.53
C LEU A 10 -0.16 8.59 34.71
N TYR A 11 -0.39 9.90 34.63
CA TYR A 11 0.48 10.81 33.87
C TYR A 11 1.70 11.34 34.66
N GLY A 12 1.89 10.94 35.92
CA GLY A 12 3.00 11.48 36.73
C GLY A 12 2.88 12.97 37.04
N ARG A 13 1.68 13.57 36.91
CA ARG A 13 1.46 15.03 37.02
C ARG A 13 1.04 15.42 38.43
N PHE A 14 1.93 15.22 39.39
CA PHE A 14 1.66 15.54 40.79
C PHE A 14 2.85 16.25 41.45
N GLN A 15 2.80 17.57 41.46
CA GLN A 15 3.59 18.38 42.39
C GLN A 15 2.75 19.55 42.91
N PRO A 16 2.79 19.84 44.23
CA PRO A 16 3.58 19.17 45.29
C PRO A 16 2.96 17.84 45.80
N LEU A 17 3.78 16.97 46.39
CA LEU A 17 3.40 15.62 46.88
C LEU A 17 2.29 15.66 47.95
N GLU A 18 2.34 16.66 48.83
CA GLU A 18 1.38 16.88 49.92
C GLU A 18 -0.04 17.15 49.40
N ALA A 19 -0.14 17.86 48.27
CA ALA A 19 -1.43 18.13 47.63
C ALA A 19 -2.01 16.87 46.98
N LEU A 20 -1.16 15.97 46.47
CA LEU A 20 -1.59 14.69 45.93
C LEU A 20 -2.12 13.78 47.03
N GLU A 21 -1.41 13.65 48.16
CA GLU A 21 -1.90 12.81 49.27
C GLU A 21 -3.24 13.31 49.83
N PHE A 22 -3.44 14.63 49.85
CA PHE A 22 -4.72 15.23 50.20
C PHE A 22 -5.80 14.89 49.16
N ASP A 23 -5.54 15.11 47.87
CA ASP A 23 -6.45 14.78 46.77
C ASP A 23 -6.84 13.29 46.78
N LEU A 24 -5.88 12.38 47.01
CA LEU A 24 -6.12 10.93 47.09
C LEU A 24 -6.97 10.54 48.30
N LYS A 25 -6.71 11.12 49.47
CA LYS A 25 -7.55 10.92 50.67
C LYS A 25 -8.97 11.42 50.46
N CYS A 26 -9.15 12.60 49.86
CA CYS A 26 -10.45 13.15 49.52
C CYS A 26 -11.21 12.29 48.50
N ALA A 27 -10.49 11.64 47.59
CA ALA A 27 -11.03 10.71 46.60
C ALA A 27 -11.21 9.27 47.12
N ASN A 28 -10.91 8.99 48.40
CA ASN A 28 -10.94 7.64 48.99
C ASN A 28 -10.00 6.62 48.29
N ILE A 29 -8.93 7.12 47.65
CA ILE A 29 -7.94 6.30 46.93
C ILE A 29 -6.81 5.93 47.88
N HIS A 30 -6.57 4.62 48.07
CA HIS A 30 -5.60 4.08 49.01
C HIS A 30 -4.51 3.32 48.25
N LEU A 31 -3.37 3.97 47.99
CA LEU A 31 -2.27 3.39 47.18
C LEU A 31 -0.90 3.43 47.88
N GLY A 32 -0.80 4.08 49.06
CA GLY A 32 0.49 4.47 49.66
C GLY A 32 1.30 3.35 50.31
N LEU A 33 0.68 2.23 50.68
CA LEU A 33 1.33 1.08 51.35
C LEU A 33 1.18 -0.23 50.56
N GLN A 34 0.63 -0.15 49.35
CA GLN A 34 0.26 -1.29 48.53
C GLN A 34 1.22 -1.43 47.34
N SER A 35 1.36 -2.67 46.86
CA SER A 35 1.93 -2.92 45.54
C SER A 35 0.87 -2.56 44.49
N ASN A 36 1.24 -1.67 43.57
CA ASN A 36 0.33 -1.12 42.58
C ASN A 36 0.73 -1.58 41.17
N THR A 37 -0.19 -2.26 40.51
CA THR A 37 -0.04 -2.73 39.12
C THR A 37 -1.08 -2.07 38.23
N VAL A 38 -0.68 -1.58 37.06
CA VAL A 38 -1.61 -0.96 36.11
C VAL A 38 -1.92 -1.91 34.97
N PHE A 39 -3.20 -2.03 34.66
CA PHE A 39 -3.73 -2.78 33.54
C PHE A 39 -4.31 -1.78 32.55
N VAL A 40 -4.04 -1.94 31.27
CA VAL A 40 -4.59 -1.09 30.20
C VAL A 40 -5.41 -1.97 29.27
N LEU A 41 -6.70 -1.65 29.18
CA LEU A 41 -7.65 -2.26 28.26
C LEU A 41 -7.70 -1.46 26.98
N ALA A 42 -7.65 -2.18 25.86
CA ALA A 42 -7.83 -1.59 24.54
C ALA A 42 -8.32 -2.63 23.52
N SER A 43 -8.80 -2.16 22.38
CA SER A 43 -9.27 -3.00 21.28
C SER A 43 -8.58 -2.67 19.98
N SER A 44 -8.44 -3.66 19.09
CA SER A 44 -8.08 -3.44 17.69
C SER A 44 -9.18 -2.68 16.94
N LYS A 45 -10.45 -2.77 17.35
CA LYS A 45 -11.56 -1.98 16.80
C LYS A 45 -11.73 -0.67 17.57
N ARG A 46 -10.85 0.31 17.33
CA ARG A 46 -10.79 1.57 18.10
C ARG A 46 -12.11 2.36 18.08
N ASP A 47 -12.74 2.50 16.92
CA ASP A 47 -13.99 3.27 16.79
C ASP A 47 -15.11 2.68 17.65
N VAL A 48 -15.30 1.36 17.60
CA VAL A 48 -16.30 0.63 18.40
C VAL A 48 -15.99 0.73 19.90
N PHE A 49 -14.70 0.63 20.26
CA PHE A 49 -14.25 0.74 21.64
C PHE A 49 -14.49 2.14 22.21
N ASP A 50 -14.26 3.19 21.43
CA ASP A 50 -14.47 4.58 21.85
C ASP A 50 -15.96 4.91 22.00
N GLU A 51 -16.81 4.46 21.06
CA GLU A 51 -18.26 4.58 21.15
C GLU A 51 -18.83 3.92 22.42
N GLN A 52 -18.26 2.79 22.82
CA GLN A 52 -18.71 2.00 23.97
C GLN A 52 -17.92 2.28 25.26
N SER A 53 -17.00 3.25 25.25
CA SER A 53 -16.05 3.49 26.34
C SER A 53 -16.70 3.72 27.71
N SER A 54 -17.89 4.32 27.76
CA SER A 54 -18.66 4.50 29.00
C SER A 54 -19.15 3.16 29.58
N HIS A 55 -19.69 2.27 28.74
CA HIS A 55 -20.17 0.96 29.17
C HIS A 55 -19.03 0.03 29.61
N ILE A 56 -17.89 0.10 28.90
CA ILE A 56 -16.70 -0.65 29.26
C ILE A 56 -16.15 -0.17 30.61
N LEU A 57 -16.14 1.14 30.83
CA LEU A 57 -15.71 1.72 32.11
C LEU A 57 -16.65 1.32 33.25
N GLU A 58 -17.96 1.33 33.03
CA GLU A 58 -18.96 0.85 34.00
C GLU A 58 -18.75 -0.62 34.35
N ALA A 59 -18.59 -1.50 33.36
CA ALA A 59 -18.28 -2.92 33.60
C ALA A 59 -17.00 -3.10 34.41
N CYS A 60 -15.96 -2.32 34.10
CA CYS A 60 -14.72 -2.34 34.89
C CYS A 60 -14.93 -1.85 36.33
N MET A 61 -15.82 -0.89 36.57
CA MET A 61 -16.13 -0.37 37.91
C MET A 61 -17.00 -1.33 38.74
N GLU A 62 -17.79 -2.18 38.09
CA GLU A 62 -18.64 -3.19 38.74
C GLU A 62 -17.88 -4.47 39.11
N PHE A 63 -16.75 -4.74 38.46
CA PHE A 63 -15.88 -5.86 38.80
C PHE A 63 -15.54 -5.85 40.30
N ARG A 64 -15.38 -7.01 40.94
CA ARG A 64 -15.03 -7.11 42.36
C ARG A 64 -14.05 -8.26 42.54
N SER A 65 -12.99 -8.02 43.30
CA SER A 65 -12.03 -9.03 43.74
C SER A 65 -11.96 -9.03 45.27
N GLU A 66 -11.81 -10.20 45.89
CA GLU A 66 -11.72 -10.34 47.35
C GLU A 66 -10.38 -9.82 47.91
N HIS A 67 -9.35 -9.72 47.06
CA HIS A 67 -7.96 -9.48 47.50
C HIS A 67 -7.36 -8.16 46.99
N ALA A 68 -8.00 -7.51 46.00
CA ALA A 68 -7.49 -6.29 45.38
C ALA A 68 -8.54 -5.18 45.32
N ARG A 69 -8.11 -3.94 45.57
CA ARG A 69 -8.88 -2.75 45.21
C ARG A 69 -8.48 -2.31 43.82
N PHE A 70 -9.43 -1.81 43.05
CA PHE A 70 -9.14 -1.32 41.71
C PHE A 70 -9.75 0.07 41.49
N TYR A 71 -9.06 0.86 40.66
CA TYR A 71 -9.46 2.21 40.29
C TYR A 71 -9.44 2.34 38.78
N ALA A 72 -10.58 2.68 38.18
CA ALA A 72 -10.73 2.72 36.73
C ALA A 72 -10.83 4.16 36.21
N THR A 73 -10.22 4.43 35.05
CA THR A 73 -10.45 5.68 34.33
C THR A 73 -10.34 5.46 32.83
N ASN A 74 -11.18 6.17 32.07
CA ASN A 74 -11.05 6.24 30.62
C ASN A 74 -10.02 7.32 30.22
N LEU A 75 -9.26 7.04 29.18
CA LEU A 75 -8.28 7.93 28.55
C LEU A 75 -8.72 8.18 27.11
N ILE A 76 -9.76 9.02 26.97
CA ILE A 76 -10.49 9.27 25.71
C ILE A 76 -9.59 9.67 24.54
N LYS A 77 -8.44 10.32 24.78
CA LYS A 77 -7.50 10.72 23.71
C LYS A 77 -6.64 9.58 23.15
N GLN A 78 -6.59 8.44 23.82
CA GLN A 78 -5.74 7.30 23.48
C GLN A 78 -6.53 6.00 23.28
N SER A 79 -7.87 6.07 23.30
CA SER A 79 -8.77 4.91 23.19
C SER A 79 -8.43 3.80 24.19
N TYR A 80 -8.05 4.18 25.42
CA TYR A 80 -7.65 3.27 26.49
C TYR A 80 -8.56 3.39 27.71
N ILE A 81 -8.71 2.29 28.43
CA ILE A 81 -9.21 2.28 29.80
C ILE A 81 -8.11 1.74 30.70
N ALA A 82 -7.70 2.54 31.68
CA ALA A 82 -6.66 2.17 32.63
C ALA A 82 -7.32 1.73 33.94
N LEU A 83 -6.83 0.62 34.50
CA LEU A 83 -7.21 0.07 35.79
C LEU A 83 -5.95 0.02 36.67
N ILE A 84 -5.99 0.67 37.83
CA ILE A 84 -4.93 0.54 38.84
C ILE A 84 -5.40 -0.52 39.82
N PHE A 85 -4.65 -1.61 39.93
CA PHE A 85 -4.83 -2.65 40.93
C PHE A 85 -3.89 -2.40 42.10
N ALA A 86 -4.46 -2.30 43.29
CA ALA A 86 -3.76 -2.04 44.53
C ALA A 86 -3.96 -3.21 45.48
N GLU A 87 -2.88 -3.95 45.74
CA GLU A 87 -2.91 -5.18 46.51
C GLU A 87 -2.22 -5.00 47.87
N SER A 88 -2.82 -5.57 48.92
CA SER A 88 -2.44 -5.30 50.31
C SER A 88 -1.23 -6.10 50.78
N ASP A 89 -0.89 -7.20 50.08
CA ASP A 89 0.06 -8.20 50.55
C ASP A 89 1.02 -8.59 49.40
N ALA A 90 2.23 -8.02 49.39
CA ALA A 90 3.24 -8.24 48.34
C ALA A 90 3.72 -9.70 48.25
N SER A 91 3.41 -10.55 49.26
CA SER A 91 3.75 -11.98 49.24
C SER A 91 2.81 -12.87 48.41
N GLN A 92 1.68 -12.34 47.93
CA GLN A 92 0.76 -13.06 47.03
C GLN A 92 0.86 -12.64 45.55
N GLU A 93 1.82 -11.76 45.19
CA GLU A 93 2.11 -11.38 43.80
C GLU A 93 2.73 -12.56 43.02
N SER A 94 1.92 -13.57 42.73
CA SER A 94 2.25 -14.59 41.77
C SER A 94 1.82 -14.11 40.40
N ARG A 95 2.75 -14.11 39.44
CA ARG A 95 2.50 -13.84 38.01
C ARG A 95 1.21 -14.50 37.50
N THR A 96 0.94 -15.72 37.94
CA THR A 96 -0.27 -16.48 37.57
C THR A 96 -1.55 -15.76 38.01
N SER A 97 -1.58 -15.18 39.20
CA SER A 97 -2.75 -14.49 39.77
C SER A 97 -3.10 -13.22 39.00
N LEU A 98 -2.11 -12.43 38.58
CA LEU A 98 -2.34 -11.23 37.77
C LEU A 98 -2.84 -11.56 36.35
N ILE A 99 -2.37 -12.66 35.75
CA ILE A 99 -2.88 -13.14 34.45
C ILE A 99 -4.33 -13.64 34.60
N GLU A 100 -4.63 -14.40 35.65
CA GLU A 100 -5.98 -14.86 35.96
C GLU A 100 -6.94 -13.69 36.17
N LEU A 101 -6.52 -12.68 36.93
CA LEU A 101 -7.28 -11.45 37.15
C LEU A 101 -7.53 -10.71 35.83
N GLY A 102 -6.50 -10.59 34.98
CA GLY A 102 -6.63 -9.99 33.64
C GLY A 102 -7.67 -10.74 32.80
N ASN A 103 -7.63 -12.07 32.78
CA ASN A 103 -8.60 -12.88 32.04
C ASN A 103 -10.02 -12.71 32.57
N GLN A 104 -10.20 -12.66 33.90
CA GLN A 104 -11.52 -12.40 34.51
C GLN A 104 -12.07 -11.02 34.11
N VAL A 105 -11.23 -10.00 34.05
CA VAL A 105 -11.64 -8.66 33.56
C VAL A 105 -12.04 -8.72 32.10
N VAL A 106 -11.27 -9.41 31.25
CA VAL A 106 -11.62 -9.59 29.82
C VAL A 106 -12.97 -10.28 29.68
N ASP A 107 -13.21 -11.37 30.42
CA ASP A 107 -14.45 -12.14 30.33
C ASP A 107 -15.65 -11.34 30.87
N HIS A 108 -15.45 -10.55 31.93
CA HIS A 108 -16.49 -9.67 32.46
C HIS A 108 -16.86 -8.57 31.46
N VAL A 109 -15.87 -7.90 30.86
CA VAL A 109 -16.11 -6.85 29.86
C VAL A 109 -16.78 -7.42 28.59
N LYS A 110 -16.36 -8.61 28.14
CA LYS A 110 -16.98 -9.31 26.99
C LYS A 110 -18.45 -9.68 27.20
N SER A 111 -18.91 -9.77 28.45
CA SER A 111 -20.33 -10.01 28.73
C SER A 111 -21.21 -8.79 28.40
N VAL A 112 -20.60 -7.60 28.30
CA VAL A 112 -21.28 -6.32 28.07
C VAL A 112 -21.08 -5.82 26.63
N ILE A 113 -19.95 -6.17 25.99
CA ILE A 113 -19.58 -5.68 24.67
C ILE A 113 -19.11 -6.77 23.70
N ASP A 114 -19.54 -6.68 22.45
CA ASP A 114 -19.13 -7.59 21.36
C ASP A 114 -17.94 -7.02 20.58
N CYS A 115 -16.80 -6.89 21.26
CA CYS A 115 -15.55 -6.39 20.66
C CYS A 115 -14.32 -7.15 21.19
N PRO A 116 -13.24 -7.29 20.38
CA PRO A 116 -12.02 -7.94 20.84
C PRO A 116 -11.30 -7.05 21.85
N ILE A 117 -11.14 -7.55 23.08
CA ILE A 117 -10.45 -6.83 24.18
C ILE A 117 -9.10 -7.47 24.45
N HIS A 118 -8.09 -6.61 24.57
CA HIS A 118 -6.73 -6.95 24.99
C HIS A 118 -6.38 -6.17 26.25
N ILE A 119 -5.62 -6.80 27.13
CA ILE A 119 -5.11 -6.20 28.36
C ILE A 119 -3.59 -6.25 28.34
N GLY A 120 -2.96 -5.08 28.47
CA GLY A 120 -1.56 -4.96 28.83
C GLY A 120 -1.42 -4.79 30.34
N ILE A 121 -0.52 -5.54 30.96
CA ILE A 121 -0.24 -5.49 32.40
C ILE A 121 1.19 -4.99 32.59
N GLY A 122 1.36 -3.90 33.34
CA GLY A 122 2.66 -3.38 33.75
C GLY A 122 3.27 -4.19 34.89
N SER A 123 4.52 -3.91 35.23
CA SER A 123 5.14 -4.50 36.42
C SER A 123 4.54 -3.87 37.68
N SER A 124 4.66 -4.57 38.80
CA SER A 124 4.19 -4.04 40.08
C SER A 124 5.22 -3.14 40.74
N TYR A 125 4.76 -2.04 41.33
CA TYR A 125 5.60 -1.09 42.03
C TYR A 125 5.00 -0.69 43.38
N PRO A 126 5.82 -0.52 44.44
CA PRO A 126 5.33 -0.07 45.73
C PRO A 126 4.95 1.41 45.72
N GLY A 127 3.82 1.75 46.34
CA GLY A 127 3.40 3.14 46.52
C GLY A 127 2.88 3.81 45.25
N TYR A 128 2.36 5.02 45.39
CA TYR A 128 1.69 5.74 44.29
C TYR A 128 2.65 6.30 43.23
N GLU A 129 3.94 6.44 43.55
CA GLU A 129 4.97 6.95 42.63
C GLU A 129 5.24 6.00 41.46
N GLY A 130 5.14 4.69 41.71
CA GLY A 130 5.36 3.65 40.71
C GLY A 130 4.21 3.45 39.72
N VAL A 131 3.03 4.02 39.99
CA VAL A 131 1.84 3.87 39.14
C VAL A 131 2.09 4.39 37.72
N ALA A 132 2.79 5.52 37.56
CA ALA A 132 3.09 6.08 36.25
C ALA A 132 4.04 5.18 35.44
N ALA A 133 5.00 4.52 36.10
CA ALA A 133 5.90 3.57 35.46
C ALA A 133 5.14 2.32 34.99
N SER A 134 4.34 1.72 35.89
CA SER A 134 3.49 0.57 35.57
C SER A 134 2.51 0.88 34.42
N PHE A 135 1.93 2.08 34.39
CA PHE A 135 1.05 2.52 33.31
C PHE A 135 1.76 2.60 31.96
N ALA A 136 2.96 3.21 31.91
CA ALA A 136 3.74 3.28 30.68
C ALA A 136 4.09 1.88 30.14
N GLU A 137 4.43 0.95 31.04
CA GLU A 137 4.70 -0.45 30.72
C GLU A 137 3.47 -1.18 30.18
N ALA A 138 2.32 -0.99 30.83
CA ALA A 138 1.04 -1.57 30.43
C ALA A 138 0.57 -1.07 29.06
N CYS A 139 0.78 0.21 28.74
CA CYS A 139 0.52 0.76 27.40
C CYS A 139 1.37 0.06 26.33
N VAL A 140 2.66 -0.15 26.57
CA VAL A 140 3.52 -0.89 25.63
C VAL A 140 3.05 -2.34 25.49
N ALA A 141 2.63 -2.97 26.59
CA ALA A 141 2.16 -4.35 26.60
C ALA A 141 0.84 -4.55 25.82
N VAL A 142 -0.13 -3.63 25.97
CA VAL A 142 -1.43 -3.78 25.30
C VAL A 142 -1.33 -3.58 23.79
N GLU A 143 -0.43 -2.69 23.34
CA GLU A 143 -0.21 -2.44 21.92
C GLU A 143 0.30 -3.67 21.17
N GLN A 144 1.07 -4.53 21.83
CA GLN A 144 1.48 -5.82 21.26
C GLN A 144 0.30 -6.78 21.06
N GLY A 145 -0.77 -6.64 21.84
CA GLY A 145 -1.89 -7.58 21.85
C GLY A 145 -2.86 -7.43 20.69
N PHE A 146 -2.97 -6.24 20.08
CA PHE A 146 -3.92 -5.98 18.99
C PHE A 146 -3.78 -6.90 17.77
N PHE A 147 -2.63 -7.56 17.62
CA PHE A 147 -2.25 -8.29 16.41
C PHE A 147 -2.18 -9.82 16.62
N THR A 148 -2.48 -10.31 17.83
CA THR A 148 -2.57 -11.75 18.14
C THR A 148 -3.97 -12.11 18.67
N VAL A 149 -4.74 -12.89 17.89
CA VAL A 149 -6.12 -13.31 18.26
C VAL A 149 -6.14 -14.19 19.53
N GLU A 150 -5.03 -14.87 19.85
CA GLU A 150 -4.95 -15.83 20.95
C GLU A 150 -4.55 -15.21 22.30
N ARG A 151 -3.79 -14.11 22.32
CA ARG A 151 -3.25 -13.51 23.55
C ARG A 151 -4.05 -12.29 23.99
N LYS A 152 -5.05 -12.54 24.83
CA LYS A 152 -5.93 -11.50 25.41
C LYS A 152 -5.28 -10.71 26.55
N VAL A 153 -4.26 -11.28 27.20
CA VAL A 153 -3.57 -10.68 28.36
C VAL A 153 -2.06 -10.78 28.12
N ILE A 154 -1.35 -9.66 28.21
CA ILE A 154 0.09 -9.56 27.95
C ILE A 154 0.76 -8.82 29.09
N MET A 155 1.81 -9.40 29.66
CA MET A 155 2.61 -8.74 30.68
C MET A 155 3.84 -8.06 30.08
N PHE A 156 4.18 -6.89 30.61
CA PHE A 156 5.40 -6.19 30.21
C PHE A 156 6.67 -6.98 30.56
N GLU A 157 6.66 -7.74 31.65
CA GLU A 157 7.79 -8.60 32.03
C GLU A 157 8.13 -9.64 30.96
N ASP A 158 7.12 -10.19 30.28
CA ASP A 158 7.32 -11.13 29.17
C ASP A 158 8.04 -10.48 28.00
N LEU A 159 7.69 -9.23 27.71
CA LEU A 159 8.35 -8.45 26.66
C LEU A 159 9.80 -8.11 27.02
N ARG A 160 10.12 -7.88 28.30
CA ARG A 160 11.50 -7.66 28.76
C ARG A 160 12.35 -8.92 28.61
N GLN A 161 11.80 -10.08 28.96
CA GLN A 161 12.49 -11.37 28.84
C GLN A 161 12.75 -11.75 27.37
N GLN A 162 11.81 -11.46 26.47
CA GLN A 162 12.00 -11.63 25.02
C GLN A 162 13.09 -10.69 24.47
N LYS A 163 13.11 -9.42 24.89
CA LYS A 163 14.14 -8.45 24.45
C LYS A 163 15.56 -8.82 24.88
N GLN A 164 15.75 -9.49 26.02
CA GLN A 164 17.07 -9.92 26.49
C GLN A 164 17.63 -11.13 25.71
N ASN A 165 16.78 -11.85 24.97
CA ASN A 165 17.17 -13.00 24.15
C ASN A 165 17.26 -12.69 22.64
N ASN A 166 16.91 -11.47 22.21
CA ASN A 166 16.82 -11.10 20.79
C ASN A 166 18.14 -10.53 20.25
N ASP A 167 19.10 -11.41 20.00
CA ASP A 167 20.05 -11.28 18.87
C ASP A 167 19.40 -11.82 17.57
N GLN A 168 18.08 -11.64 17.38
CA GLN A 168 17.40 -12.06 16.16
C GLN A 168 17.59 -11.01 15.07
N GLU A 169 18.30 -11.36 14.00
CA GLU A 169 18.39 -10.56 12.78
C GLU A 169 17.01 -10.34 12.18
N ILE A 170 16.76 -9.14 11.64
CA ILE A 170 15.53 -8.83 10.91
C ILE A 170 15.45 -9.77 9.69
N PRO A 171 14.36 -10.54 9.53
CA PRO A 171 14.21 -11.45 8.39
C PRO A 171 14.33 -10.72 7.05
N THR A 172 15.12 -11.27 6.13
CA THR A 172 15.18 -10.79 4.75
C THR A 172 14.06 -11.40 3.92
N ILE A 173 13.20 -10.55 3.37
CA ILE A 173 12.11 -10.95 2.47
C ILE A 173 12.54 -10.71 1.01
N ASP A 174 12.27 -11.67 0.12
CA ASP A 174 12.59 -11.53 -1.31
C ASP A 174 11.49 -10.75 -2.03
N HIS A 175 11.88 -9.60 -2.61
CA HIS A 175 10.98 -8.68 -3.30
C HIS A 175 10.98 -8.84 -4.82
N ALA A 176 11.85 -9.68 -5.39
CA ALA A 176 12.12 -9.70 -6.82
C ALA A 176 10.85 -9.95 -7.66
N LEU A 177 10.06 -10.96 -7.29
CA LEU A 177 8.83 -11.32 -8.00
C LEU A 177 7.73 -10.25 -7.87
N PHE A 178 7.64 -9.59 -6.71
CA PHE A 178 6.68 -8.52 -6.48
C PHE A 178 6.99 -7.30 -7.37
N ILE A 179 8.26 -6.87 -7.42
CA ILE A 179 8.72 -5.78 -8.30
C ILE A 179 8.50 -6.13 -9.76
N GLN A 180 8.84 -7.37 -10.15
CA GLN A 180 8.68 -7.83 -11.53
C GLN A 180 7.20 -7.83 -11.94
N GLY A 181 6.32 -8.34 -11.08
CA GLY A 181 4.88 -8.33 -11.30
C GLY A 181 4.34 -6.93 -11.53
N LEU A 182 4.68 -5.98 -10.64
CA LEU A 182 4.27 -4.58 -10.75
C LEU A 182 4.78 -3.94 -12.05
N LYS A 183 6.07 -4.08 -12.38
CA LYS A 183 6.65 -3.51 -13.61
C LYS A 183 5.99 -4.03 -14.89
N GLN A 184 5.44 -5.24 -14.85
CA GLN A 184 4.77 -5.87 -15.99
C GLN A 184 3.25 -5.65 -15.98
N ALA A 185 2.72 -4.88 -15.02
CA ALA A 185 1.29 -4.75 -14.76
C ALA A 185 0.58 -6.12 -14.58
N ASN A 186 1.30 -7.13 -14.11
CA ASN A 186 0.78 -8.48 -13.94
C ASN A 186 0.24 -8.63 -12.51
N SER A 187 -1.04 -8.29 -12.33
CA SER A 187 -1.72 -8.35 -11.02
C SER A 187 -1.65 -9.75 -10.40
N LYS A 188 -1.87 -10.81 -11.19
CA LYS A 188 -1.85 -12.20 -10.71
C LYS A 188 -0.50 -12.58 -10.11
N LEU A 189 0.61 -12.31 -10.82
CA LEU A 189 1.96 -12.58 -10.32
C LEU A 189 2.26 -11.74 -9.06
N THR A 190 1.86 -10.47 -9.08
CA THR A 190 2.09 -9.54 -7.97
C THR A 190 1.38 -9.97 -6.69
N LEU A 191 0.11 -10.38 -6.80
CA LEU A 191 -0.69 -10.85 -5.67
C LEU A 191 -0.17 -12.18 -5.13
N GLN A 192 0.29 -13.09 -6.00
CA GLN A 192 0.96 -14.32 -5.56
C GLN A 192 2.26 -14.02 -4.80
N ALA A 193 3.06 -13.06 -5.27
CA ALA A 193 4.27 -12.64 -4.57
C ALA A 193 3.94 -11.99 -3.21
N LEU A 194 2.92 -11.13 -3.17
CA LEU A 194 2.43 -10.51 -1.92
C LEU A 194 2.06 -11.57 -0.89
N HIS A 195 1.24 -12.56 -1.27
CA HIS A 195 0.83 -13.65 -0.39
C HIS A 195 2.02 -14.46 0.16
N ASN A 196 2.99 -14.77 -0.70
CA ASN A 196 4.19 -15.48 -0.25
C ASN A 196 5.02 -14.64 0.74
N MET A 197 5.11 -13.33 0.52
CA MET A 197 5.82 -12.41 1.40
C MET A 197 5.11 -12.25 2.76
N THR A 198 3.79 -12.13 2.79
CA THR A 198 3.02 -12.11 4.04
C THR A 198 3.17 -13.44 4.79
N GLN A 199 3.10 -14.58 4.09
CA GLN A 199 3.34 -15.89 4.71
C GLN A 199 4.76 -15.98 5.33
N GLN A 200 5.79 -15.53 4.62
CA GLN A 200 7.17 -15.50 5.17
C GLN A 200 7.28 -14.62 6.41
N ILE A 201 6.63 -13.44 6.41
CA ILE A 201 6.59 -12.56 7.58
C ILE A 201 5.93 -13.27 8.76
N GLN A 202 4.81 -13.96 8.52
CA GLN A 202 4.11 -14.70 9.56
C GLN A 202 4.95 -15.83 10.18
N GLU A 203 5.77 -16.50 9.36
CA GLU A 203 6.61 -17.62 9.79
C GLU A 203 7.92 -17.19 10.46
N SER A 204 8.45 -16.01 10.11
CA SER A 204 9.80 -15.60 10.51
C SER A 204 9.87 -14.42 11.49
N ALA A 205 8.83 -13.59 11.57
CA ALA A 205 8.82 -12.41 12.44
C ALA A 205 8.01 -12.68 13.72
N GLU A 206 8.71 -12.81 14.85
CA GLU A 206 8.07 -13.01 16.16
C GLU A 206 7.63 -11.68 16.80
N ALA A 207 8.38 -10.60 16.54
CA ALA A 207 8.13 -9.31 17.16
C ALA A 207 7.29 -8.39 16.26
N TYR A 208 6.28 -7.75 16.86
CA TYR A 208 5.31 -6.93 16.12
C TYR A 208 5.93 -5.78 15.32
N HIS A 209 6.87 -5.05 15.91
CA HIS A 209 7.52 -3.93 15.24
C HIS A 209 8.33 -4.37 14.01
N ILE A 210 8.79 -5.63 13.96
CA ILE A 210 9.43 -6.22 12.78
C ILE A 210 8.38 -6.49 11.70
N VAL A 211 7.22 -7.07 12.06
CA VAL A 211 6.09 -7.26 11.14
C VAL A 211 5.67 -5.92 10.52
N GLN A 212 5.49 -4.87 11.33
CA GLN A 212 5.15 -3.53 10.83
C GLN A 212 6.21 -3.00 9.86
N TYR A 213 7.49 -3.08 10.26
CA TYR A 213 8.60 -2.62 9.42
C TYR A 213 8.58 -3.31 8.05
N LEU A 214 8.41 -4.64 8.03
CA LEU A 214 8.34 -5.41 6.78
C LEU A 214 7.11 -5.05 5.95
N CYS A 215 5.92 -4.96 6.55
CA CYS A 215 4.70 -4.51 5.85
C CYS A 215 4.85 -3.11 5.23
N PHE A 216 5.43 -2.16 5.97
CA PHE A 216 5.70 -0.82 5.46
C PHE A 216 6.76 -0.82 4.36
N ASP A 217 7.72 -1.74 4.38
CA ASP A 217 8.69 -1.89 3.29
C ASP A 217 8.01 -2.38 2.00
N ILE A 218 7.11 -3.35 2.09
CA ILE A 218 6.29 -3.81 0.96
C ILE A 218 5.45 -2.65 0.39
N LEU A 219 4.78 -1.88 1.26
CA LEU A 219 4.01 -0.72 0.85
C LEU A 219 4.88 0.33 0.16
N ASN A 220 6.03 0.66 0.75
CA ASN A 220 7.00 1.60 0.18
C ASN A 220 7.48 1.14 -1.20
N LEU A 221 7.73 -0.15 -1.36
CA LEU A 221 8.16 -0.72 -2.63
C LEU A 221 7.08 -0.60 -3.71
N LEU A 222 5.83 -0.87 -3.36
CA LEU A 222 4.68 -0.68 -4.25
C LEU A 222 4.57 0.79 -4.68
N VAL A 223 4.60 1.73 -3.74
CA VAL A 223 4.47 3.16 -4.02
C VAL A 223 5.62 3.67 -4.89
N ARG A 224 6.86 3.28 -4.58
CA ARG A 224 8.03 3.64 -5.38
C ARG A 224 7.95 3.08 -6.79
N THR A 225 7.50 1.84 -6.94
CA THR A 225 7.40 1.19 -8.26
C THR A 225 6.29 1.83 -9.10
N ALA A 226 5.13 2.11 -8.51
CA ALA A 226 4.03 2.82 -9.16
C ALA A 226 4.44 4.23 -9.62
N LYS A 227 5.12 4.98 -8.74
CA LYS A 227 5.61 6.33 -9.07
C LYS A 227 6.63 6.33 -10.21
N ASN A 228 7.52 5.34 -10.26
CA ASN A 228 8.46 5.17 -11.37
C ASN A 228 7.76 4.85 -12.70
N ALA A 229 6.54 4.30 -12.65
CA ALA A 229 5.67 4.10 -13.80
C ALA A 229 4.74 5.29 -14.07
N ASN A 230 4.97 6.44 -13.43
CA ASN A 230 4.11 7.64 -13.51
C ASN A 230 2.65 7.40 -13.08
N VAL A 231 2.41 6.42 -12.20
CA VAL A 231 1.09 6.18 -11.59
C VAL A 231 1.09 6.72 -10.17
N ASP A 232 0.17 7.63 -9.90
CA ASP A 232 -0.04 8.18 -8.56
C ASP A 232 -0.93 7.26 -7.73
N VAL A 233 -0.47 6.92 -6.52
CA VAL A 233 -1.25 6.16 -5.55
C VAL A 233 -2.08 7.15 -4.73
N SER A 234 -3.40 6.92 -4.64
CA SER A 234 -4.29 7.84 -3.93
C SER A 234 -4.01 7.83 -2.42
N GLN A 235 -4.11 9.01 -1.80
CA GLN A 235 -3.90 9.14 -0.34
C GLN A 235 -4.91 8.33 0.48
N GLU A 236 -6.14 8.19 -0.03
CA GLU A 236 -7.19 7.42 0.64
C GLU A 236 -6.86 5.92 0.66
N LEU A 237 -6.37 5.36 -0.45
CA LEU A 237 -5.94 3.97 -0.52
C LEU A 237 -4.72 3.72 0.39
N LEU A 238 -3.77 4.68 0.43
CA LEU A 238 -2.63 4.58 1.34
C LEU A 238 -3.04 4.60 2.81
N LYS A 239 -4.00 5.45 3.18
CA LYS A 239 -4.53 5.52 4.54
C LYS A 239 -5.13 4.18 4.97
N GLN A 240 -5.92 3.55 4.10
CA GLN A 240 -6.53 2.24 4.37
C GLN A 240 -5.49 1.14 4.61
N VAL A 241 -4.40 1.12 3.82
CA VAL A 241 -3.31 0.17 4.04
C VAL A 241 -2.56 0.47 5.33
N CYS A 242 -2.35 1.74 5.70
CA CYS A 242 -1.63 2.14 6.91
C CYS A 242 -2.41 1.89 8.22
N GLU A 243 -3.73 1.76 8.17
CA GLU A 243 -4.60 1.52 9.33
C GLU A 243 -4.80 0.02 9.64
N PHE A 244 -3.98 -0.86 9.06
CA PHE A 244 -4.06 -2.30 9.27
C PHE A 244 -3.83 -2.71 10.73
N THR A 245 -4.63 -3.67 11.20
CA THR A 245 -4.57 -4.20 12.57
C THR A 245 -4.13 -5.66 12.63
N SER A 246 -3.80 -6.26 11.49
CA SER A 246 -3.30 -7.63 11.36
C SER A 246 -2.66 -7.84 10.00
N LEU A 247 -1.80 -8.84 9.88
CA LEU A 247 -1.17 -9.20 8.61
C LEU A 247 -2.21 -9.62 7.54
N PRO A 248 -3.28 -10.38 7.84
CA PRO A 248 -4.37 -10.60 6.88
C PRO A 248 -5.06 -9.31 6.43
N SER A 249 -5.35 -8.38 7.36
CA SER A 249 -5.97 -7.10 6.98
C SER A 249 -5.06 -6.24 6.10
N PHE A 250 -3.75 -6.33 6.30
CA PHE A 250 -2.75 -5.69 5.45
C PHE A 250 -2.76 -6.29 4.04
N GLU A 251 -2.80 -7.62 3.94
CA GLU A 251 -2.86 -8.32 2.65
C GLU A 251 -4.11 -7.94 1.87
N ASP A 252 -5.29 -7.99 2.52
CA ASP A 252 -6.57 -7.61 1.91
C ASP A 252 -6.56 -6.16 1.39
N ALA A 253 -6.04 -5.23 2.20
CA ALA A 253 -5.92 -3.82 1.79
C ALA A 253 -4.93 -3.67 0.61
N MET A 254 -3.80 -4.37 0.66
CA MET A 254 -2.80 -4.36 -0.42
C MET A 254 -3.34 -4.95 -1.73
N VAL A 255 -4.22 -5.96 -1.68
CA VAL A 255 -4.84 -6.52 -2.89
C VAL A 255 -5.60 -5.46 -3.68
N ILE A 256 -6.35 -4.61 -2.98
CA ILE A 256 -7.12 -3.51 -3.59
C ILE A 256 -6.16 -2.53 -4.28
N VAL A 257 -5.11 -2.12 -3.58
CA VAL A 257 -4.14 -1.15 -4.10
C VAL A 257 -3.34 -1.71 -5.27
N VAL A 258 -2.86 -2.95 -5.17
CA VAL A 258 -2.12 -3.65 -6.24
C VAL A 258 -2.98 -3.74 -7.50
N THR A 259 -4.24 -4.16 -7.36
CA THR A 259 -5.15 -4.31 -8.50
C THR A 259 -5.36 -2.97 -9.18
N ASN A 260 -5.67 -1.92 -8.40
CA ASN A 260 -5.89 -0.59 -8.93
C ASN A 260 -4.66 -0.03 -9.68
N ILE A 261 -3.46 -0.24 -9.14
CA ILE A 261 -2.21 0.21 -9.78
C ILE A 261 -1.95 -0.58 -11.07
N CYS A 262 -2.12 -1.90 -11.06
CA CYS A 262 -1.90 -2.72 -12.25
C CYS A 262 -2.85 -2.32 -13.38
N ASP A 263 -4.13 -2.08 -13.07
CA ASP A 263 -5.12 -1.63 -14.05
C ASP A 263 -4.75 -0.27 -14.65
N GLN A 264 -4.35 0.70 -13.81
CA GLN A 264 -3.90 2.01 -14.29
C GLN A 264 -2.63 1.92 -15.16
N MET A 265 -1.70 1.04 -14.78
CA MET A 265 -0.47 0.82 -15.55
C MET A 265 -0.76 0.18 -16.92
N ASP A 266 -1.67 -0.79 -16.97
CA ASP A 266 -2.05 -1.43 -18.24
C ASP A 266 -2.79 -0.44 -19.16
N ASP A 267 -3.72 0.35 -18.61
CA ASP A 267 -4.41 1.42 -19.34
C ASP A 267 -3.45 2.47 -19.91
N ALA A 268 -2.47 2.90 -19.10
CA ALA A 268 -1.46 3.87 -19.52
C ALA A 268 -0.59 3.30 -20.66
N ARG A 269 -0.17 2.05 -20.52
CA ARG A 269 0.64 1.35 -21.51
C ARG A 269 -0.13 1.19 -22.84
N GLN A 270 -1.39 0.79 -22.80
CA GLN A 270 -2.21 0.66 -24.01
C GLN A 270 -2.40 2.01 -24.72
N LYS A 271 -2.57 3.10 -23.95
CA LYS A 271 -2.63 4.46 -24.51
C LYS A 271 -1.32 4.88 -25.17
N GLU A 272 -0.18 4.62 -24.53
CA GLU A 272 1.14 4.91 -25.11
C GLU A 272 1.40 4.11 -26.39
N GLU A 273 1.12 2.80 -26.39
CA GLU A 273 1.27 1.95 -27.57
C GLU A 273 0.38 2.44 -28.73
N SER A 274 -0.85 2.86 -28.43
CA SER A 274 -1.78 3.45 -29.41
C SER A 274 -1.28 4.79 -29.95
N GLN A 275 -0.77 5.67 -29.09
CA GLN A 275 -0.26 6.98 -29.48
C GLN A 275 1.01 6.85 -30.33
N MET A 276 1.91 5.94 -29.97
CA MET A 276 3.12 5.64 -30.72
C MET A 276 2.79 5.16 -32.14
N ARG A 277 1.80 4.28 -32.29
CA ARG A 277 1.29 3.85 -33.60
C ARG A 277 0.82 5.05 -34.43
N THR A 278 -0.05 5.89 -33.86
CA THR A 278 -0.59 7.06 -34.55
C THR A 278 0.54 7.99 -34.99
N ASN A 279 1.50 8.29 -34.11
CA ASN A 279 2.61 9.17 -34.43
C ASN A 279 3.49 8.63 -35.57
N ILE A 280 3.77 7.32 -35.60
CA ILE A 280 4.56 6.70 -36.68
C ILE A 280 3.81 6.78 -38.01
N LEU A 281 2.51 6.49 -38.02
CA LEU A 281 1.69 6.56 -39.24
C LEU A 281 1.58 7.99 -39.76
N ASP A 282 1.32 8.95 -38.88
CA ASP A 282 1.24 10.37 -39.22
C ASP A 282 2.58 10.89 -39.76
N TYR A 283 3.70 10.48 -39.15
CA TYR A 283 5.02 10.83 -39.65
C TYR A 283 5.24 10.31 -41.08
N ILE A 284 4.85 9.07 -41.37
CA ILE A 284 4.97 8.52 -42.72
C ILE A 284 4.03 9.24 -43.70
N ASN A 285 2.77 9.49 -43.31
CA ASN A 285 1.78 10.18 -44.14
C ASN A 285 2.15 11.64 -44.43
N ASN A 286 2.88 12.30 -43.53
CA ASN A 286 3.34 13.67 -43.74
C ASN A 286 4.65 13.74 -44.54
N ASN A 287 5.45 12.66 -44.53
CA ASN A 287 6.79 12.66 -45.15
C ASN A 287 6.92 11.72 -46.36
N PHE A 288 5.86 11.05 -46.83
CA PHE A 288 5.96 10.05 -47.92
C PHE A 288 6.54 10.61 -49.23
N THR A 289 6.42 11.92 -49.47
CA THR A 289 6.98 12.62 -50.64
C THR A 289 8.49 12.79 -50.57
N ASN A 290 9.13 12.59 -49.41
CA ASN A 290 10.58 12.62 -49.28
C ASN A 290 11.20 11.36 -49.89
N SER A 291 12.02 11.52 -50.93
CA SER A 291 12.69 10.42 -51.62
C SER A 291 13.72 9.66 -50.77
N GLN A 292 14.21 10.28 -49.69
CA GLN A 292 15.14 9.67 -48.73
C GLN A 292 14.43 9.02 -47.53
N LEU A 293 13.10 9.09 -47.45
CA LEU A 293 12.36 8.45 -46.36
C LEU A 293 12.60 6.94 -46.42
N SER A 294 13.18 6.41 -45.34
CA SER A 294 13.52 5.00 -45.20
C SER A 294 13.09 4.48 -43.83
N LEU A 295 13.02 3.17 -43.70
CA LEU A 295 12.75 2.53 -42.40
C LEU A 295 13.81 2.93 -41.35
N VAL A 296 15.07 3.08 -41.77
CA VAL A 296 16.17 3.47 -40.89
C VAL A 296 15.96 4.90 -40.39
N SER A 297 15.66 5.85 -41.28
CA SER A 297 15.43 7.24 -40.86
C SER A 297 14.22 7.40 -39.94
N ILE A 298 13.17 6.58 -40.11
CA ILE A 298 12.01 6.58 -39.19
C ILE A 298 12.40 5.95 -37.87
N ALA A 299 13.16 4.85 -37.88
CA ALA A 299 13.62 4.22 -36.65
C ALA A 299 14.48 5.19 -35.83
N ASP A 300 15.37 5.94 -36.48
CA ASP A 300 16.19 6.96 -35.83
C ASP A 300 15.34 8.09 -35.22
N GLU A 301 14.34 8.60 -35.95
CA GLU A 301 13.42 9.65 -35.47
C GLU A 301 12.67 9.24 -34.19
N PHE A 302 12.25 7.97 -34.12
CA PHE A 302 11.49 7.44 -32.98
C PHE A 302 12.37 6.72 -31.94
N SER A 303 13.71 6.81 -32.04
CA SER A 303 14.66 6.12 -31.17
C SER A 303 14.44 4.60 -31.07
N LEU A 304 14.07 3.98 -32.19
CA LEU A 304 13.82 2.55 -32.35
C LEU A 304 14.94 1.87 -33.14
N THR A 305 15.00 0.54 -33.06
CA THR A 305 15.79 -0.22 -34.02
C THR A 305 15.00 -0.47 -35.31
N PRO A 306 15.64 -0.48 -36.50
CA PRO A 306 14.95 -0.77 -37.76
C PRO A 306 14.24 -2.13 -37.76
N ASN A 307 14.84 -3.16 -37.14
CA ASN A 307 14.23 -4.48 -37.03
C ASN A 307 12.97 -4.47 -36.16
N PHE A 308 12.98 -3.76 -35.04
CA PHE A 308 11.79 -3.59 -34.19
C PHE A 308 10.69 -2.87 -34.96
N LEU A 309 11.02 -1.72 -35.58
CA LEU A 309 10.05 -0.93 -36.35
C LEU A 309 9.45 -1.74 -37.51
N SER A 310 10.25 -2.54 -38.24
CA SER A 310 9.72 -3.38 -39.33
C SER A 310 8.69 -4.41 -38.84
N ARG A 311 8.95 -5.06 -37.71
CA ARG A 311 8.06 -6.07 -37.14
C ARG A 311 6.80 -5.41 -36.59
N TYR A 312 6.99 -4.36 -35.79
CA TYR A 312 5.93 -3.55 -35.21
C TYR A 312 4.99 -3.00 -36.29
N PHE A 313 5.54 -2.34 -37.33
CA PHE A 313 4.73 -1.75 -38.40
C PHE A 313 3.91 -2.79 -39.17
N LYS A 314 4.49 -3.95 -39.47
CA LYS A 314 3.77 -5.03 -40.17
C LYS A 314 2.68 -5.64 -39.30
N GLN A 315 2.91 -5.77 -38.00
CA GLN A 315 1.92 -6.26 -37.04
C GLN A 315 0.73 -5.29 -36.94
N GLU A 316 0.99 -3.99 -36.86
CA GLU A 316 -0.07 -2.98 -36.71
C GLU A 316 -0.84 -2.73 -38.02
N THR A 317 -0.17 -2.69 -39.17
CA THR A 317 -0.81 -2.32 -40.45
C THR A 317 -1.20 -3.49 -41.33
N GLY A 318 -0.65 -4.69 -41.07
CA GLY A 318 -0.74 -5.86 -41.96
C GLY A 318 0.20 -5.82 -43.18
N TYR A 319 0.86 -4.69 -43.45
CA TYR A 319 1.70 -4.49 -44.63
C TYR A 319 3.17 -4.27 -44.26
N ALA A 320 4.08 -4.71 -45.13
CA ALA A 320 5.48 -4.29 -44.99
C ALA A 320 5.61 -2.79 -45.27
N TYR A 321 6.50 -2.10 -44.56
CA TYR A 321 6.74 -0.66 -44.72
C TYR A 321 6.90 -0.21 -46.19
N GLN A 322 7.71 -0.91 -46.99
CA GLN A 322 7.91 -0.57 -48.40
C GLN A 322 6.65 -0.73 -49.26
N GLN A 323 5.77 -1.69 -48.92
CA GLN A 323 4.50 -1.89 -49.59
C GLN A 323 3.57 -0.72 -49.26
N TYR A 324 3.47 -0.37 -47.98
CA TYR A 324 2.65 0.75 -47.51
C TYR A 324 3.09 2.09 -48.15
N LEU A 325 4.39 2.39 -48.14
CA LEU A 325 4.93 3.59 -48.78
C LEU A 325 4.67 3.60 -50.30
N THR A 326 4.77 2.44 -50.95
CA THR A 326 4.45 2.31 -52.38
C THR A 326 2.98 2.63 -52.64
N MET A 327 2.07 2.12 -51.81
CA MET A 327 0.63 2.36 -51.94
C MET A 327 0.31 3.85 -51.80
N LEU A 328 0.79 4.51 -50.73
CA LEU A 328 0.60 5.95 -50.51
C LEU A 328 1.07 6.79 -51.71
N ARG A 329 2.29 6.52 -52.19
CA ARG A 329 2.83 7.24 -53.35
C ARG A 329 2.04 6.96 -54.62
N MET A 330 1.62 5.71 -54.83
CA MET A 330 0.88 5.32 -56.03
C MET A 330 -0.49 5.97 -56.08
N ASP A 331 -1.21 5.95 -54.96
CA ASP A 331 -2.53 6.54 -54.85
C ASP A 331 -2.48 8.05 -55.06
N ARG A 332 -1.47 8.73 -54.49
CA ARG A 332 -1.25 10.16 -54.74
C ARG A 332 -0.96 10.48 -56.21
N ILE A 333 -0.17 9.64 -56.89
CA ILE A 333 0.12 9.82 -58.32
C ILE A 333 -1.15 9.62 -59.15
N LYS A 334 -1.92 8.56 -58.92
CA LYS A 334 -3.18 8.32 -59.63
C LYS A 334 -4.15 9.49 -59.46
N GLU A 335 -4.27 10.00 -58.24
CA GLU A 335 -5.07 11.18 -57.94
C GLU A 335 -4.59 12.40 -58.74
N MET A 336 -3.29 12.72 -58.72
CA MET A 336 -2.73 13.87 -59.44
C MET A 336 -2.79 13.72 -60.96
N LEU A 337 -2.71 12.50 -61.49
CA LEU A 337 -2.85 12.23 -62.92
C LEU A 337 -4.23 12.59 -63.44
N VAL A 338 -5.27 12.37 -62.62
CA VAL A 338 -6.67 12.62 -62.97
C VAL A 338 -7.09 14.06 -62.66
N THR A 339 -6.62 14.62 -61.54
CA THR A 339 -7.09 15.93 -61.04
C THR A 339 -6.27 17.11 -61.55
N THR A 340 -5.09 16.89 -62.14
CA THR A 340 -4.19 17.98 -62.55
C THR A 340 -3.70 17.84 -64.00
N LYS A 341 -3.34 18.98 -64.60
CA LYS A 341 -2.64 19.05 -65.90
C LYS A 341 -1.12 19.04 -65.77
N MET A 342 -0.59 18.80 -64.57
CA MET A 342 0.85 18.83 -64.30
C MET A 342 1.59 17.81 -65.19
N PRO A 343 2.80 18.12 -65.70
CA PRO A 343 3.61 17.16 -66.44
C PRO A 343 3.82 15.88 -65.64
N ILE A 344 3.65 14.72 -66.27
CA ILE A 344 3.75 13.40 -65.60
C ILE A 344 5.09 13.25 -64.85
N LYS A 345 6.19 13.74 -65.44
CA LYS A 345 7.52 13.73 -64.81
C LYS A 345 7.54 14.51 -63.48
N GLU A 346 6.89 15.67 -63.43
CA GLU A 346 6.82 16.49 -62.22
C GLU A 346 5.97 15.83 -61.15
N ILE A 347 4.85 15.19 -61.52
CA ILE A 347 4.02 14.42 -60.59
C ILE A 347 4.84 13.31 -59.92
N ILE A 348 5.59 12.53 -60.71
CA ILE A 348 6.41 11.42 -60.22
C ILE A 348 7.49 11.93 -59.25
N LEU A 349 8.18 13.02 -59.61
CA LEU A 349 9.22 13.61 -58.75
C LEU A 349 8.62 14.17 -57.44
N SER A 350 7.45 14.83 -57.51
CA SER A 350 6.78 15.45 -56.36
C SER A 350 6.25 14.44 -55.32
N THR A 351 6.17 13.16 -55.70
CA THR A 351 5.67 12.08 -54.84
C THR A 351 6.78 11.19 -54.29
N GLY A 352 8.03 11.64 -54.38
CA GLY A 352 9.19 11.01 -53.72
C GLY A 352 9.88 9.91 -54.52
N TYR A 353 9.53 9.75 -55.81
CA TYR A 353 10.30 8.88 -56.71
C TYR A 353 11.44 9.66 -57.37
N ALA A 354 12.68 9.28 -57.09
CA ALA A 354 13.86 9.87 -57.73
C ALA A 354 14.12 9.29 -59.15
N ASP A 355 13.81 8.01 -59.37
CA ASP A 355 14.01 7.33 -60.66
C ASP A 355 12.68 7.18 -61.42
N ILE A 356 12.47 8.09 -62.37
CA ILE A 356 11.28 8.14 -63.23
C ILE A 356 11.18 6.87 -64.10
N ALA A 357 12.30 6.39 -64.66
CA ALA A 357 12.28 5.26 -65.59
C ALA A 357 11.93 3.94 -64.88
N ASN A 358 12.40 3.78 -63.65
CA ASN A 358 12.00 2.67 -62.80
C ASN A 358 10.52 2.78 -62.40
N PHE A 359 10.07 3.96 -61.97
CA PHE A 359 8.67 4.17 -61.63
C PHE A 359 7.71 3.90 -62.80
N MET A 360 8.02 4.36 -64.02
CA MET A 360 7.18 4.11 -65.20
C MET A 360 6.94 2.62 -65.45
N ARG A 361 7.98 1.79 -65.25
CA ARG A 361 7.89 0.32 -65.34
C ARG A 361 7.03 -0.25 -64.21
N LYS A 362 7.23 0.22 -62.99
CA LYS A 362 6.45 -0.19 -61.80
C LYS A 362 4.96 0.15 -61.94
N PHE A 363 4.63 1.36 -62.38
CA PHE A 363 3.25 1.80 -62.61
C PHE A 363 2.56 0.91 -63.65
N LYS A 364 3.18 0.70 -64.82
CA LYS A 364 2.62 -0.17 -65.86
C LYS A 364 2.43 -1.61 -65.40
N SER A 365 3.34 -2.12 -64.56
CA SER A 365 3.22 -3.46 -64.00
C SER A 365 2.07 -3.59 -63.00
N LEU A 366 1.76 -2.55 -62.22
CA LEU A 366 0.74 -2.60 -61.18
C LEU A 366 -0.65 -2.24 -61.72
N GLU A 367 -0.75 -1.26 -62.62
CA GLU A 367 -2.02 -0.73 -63.12
C GLU A 367 -2.36 -1.21 -64.54
N GLY A 368 -1.45 -1.93 -65.22
CA GLY A 368 -1.62 -2.41 -66.59
C GLY A 368 -1.47 -1.34 -67.69
N LEU A 369 -1.51 -0.06 -67.32
CA LEU A 369 -1.45 1.10 -68.21
C LEU A 369 -0.21 1.94 -67.92
N THR A 370 0.29 2.70 -68.90
CA THR A 370 1.27 3.76 -68.62
C THR A 370 0.59 4.95 -67.92
N PRO A 371 1.30 5.77 -67.13
CA PRO A 371 0.71 6.96 -66.51
C PRO A 371 0.01 7.91 -67.50
N GLY A 372 0.52 8.02 -68.73
CA GLY A 372 -0.12 8.82 -69.79
C GLY A 372 -1.44 8.24 -70.25
N GLN A 373 -1.48 6.93 -70.50
CA GLN A 373 -2.72 6.21 -70.84
C GLN A 373 -3.73 6.25 -69.69
N TYR A 374 -3.26 6.12 -68.45
CA TYR A 374 -4.10 6.23 -67.26
C TYR A 374 -4.75 7.63 -67.19
N ARG A 375 -3.98 8.70 -67.42
CA ARG A 375 -4.53 10.04 -67.52
C ARG A 375 -5.58 10.13 -68.62
N GLU A 376 -5.25 9.78 -69.87
CA GLU A 376 -6.20 9.87 -70.99
C GLU A 376 -7.50 9.11 -70.75
N GLN A 377 -7.43 7.96 -70.08
CA GLN A 377 -8.58 7.11 -69.80
C GLN A 377 -9.46 7.63 -68.65
N TYR A 378 -8.86 8.29 -67.64
CA TYR A 378 -9.55 8.63 -66.39
C TYR A 378 -9.69 10.13 -66.12
N SER A 379 -9.01 11.01 -66.87
CA SER A 379 -9.24 12.46 -66.82
C SER A 379 -10.42 12.82 -67.72
N SER A 380 -11.49 13.38 -67.12
CA SER A 380 -12.69 13.86 -67.82
C SER A 380 -12.51 15.28 -68.35
#